data_AF-A0AA46CBV0-F1
#
_entry.id   AF-A0AA46CBV0-F1
#
_cell.length_a   1.000
_cell.length_b   1.000
_cell.length_c   1.000
_cell.angle_alpha   90.00
_cell.angle_beta   90.00
_cell.angle_gamma   90.00
#
_symmetry.space_group_name_H-M   'P 1'
#
loop_
_entity.id
_entity.type
_entity.pdbx_description
1 polymer ?
#
loop_
_entity_poly.entity_id
_entity_poly.type
_entity_poly.pdbx_seq_one_letter_code
_entity_poly.pdbx_strand_id
1 'polypeptide(L)'
;MSRLTDQELRATLYFAVGVSSESGYAAYQLEVAGDNLRTPLLEPADNSGYTIGTIQTDLGQHYQPNTPNGENVPRDLVNAYQQWAHGQQQDLVLSQQQVDQTIADLGRNGRAIRVDAGRPLDAEVKSKLDTFLSSNEGISWVHQRDVAQVDKLMDRAIAPLQRSELYQNASLDDQVKLATMVGKAYNQNETRTAPMIRNIEANQYHSLTDVSAAIDDLNSRATGRGDYLEAGRDKALEGADVINALRNADSRSPLATAWTNVVANPLVDPTTLNAPHAGQNLAHEYHAVKNLFLHYNRAEEFVSALDRGATYQNASTDRADPTRFNGAGFYAAGNDLVTWDKTGQGHAFLNDAWSGVERQNLARVRNDDGTTDLNINENGQARRLLHVDPHANPLRGSEEPAQPTLHDQPPVVPWHGSLFPSQDPLHRQAEDAVRRLEQGLGREYDDNSARLAASSAYLAKENGLTRIDHVVLSENSKSVRQGENLFVVEGALNDPAHKMAHMKTNDAIAQPVEQSLAQLQSLGETQRQQQSQQQEQQREQSITPPPRMV
;
A
#
# COMPACT_ATOMS: atom_id res chain seq x y z
N MET A 1 -10.41 17.72 22.72
CA MET A 1 -9.95 16.54 21.98
C MET A 1 -9.32 17.01 20.69
N SER A 2 -8.14 16.46 20.33
CA SER A 2 -7.47 16.82 19.08
C SER A 2 -8.24 16.26 17.89
N ARG A 3 -8.35 17.02 16.81
CA ARG A 3 -9.03 16.61 15.57
C ARG A 3 -8.14 16.96 14.38
N LEU A 4 -8.14 16.11 13.37
CA LEU A 4 -7.53 16.44 12.08
C LEU A 4 -8.20 17.68 11.49
N THR A 5 -7.39 18.53 10.88
CA THR A 5 -7.85 19.66 10.08
C THR A 5 -8.47 19.17 8.77
N ASP A 6 -9.27 20.03 8.13
CA ASP A 6 -9.82 19.74 6.80
C ASP A 6 -8.71 19.46 5.77
N GLN A 7 -7.57 20.12 5.88
CA GLN A 7 -6.44 19.88 4.98
C GLN A 7 -5.77 18.54 5.22
N GLU A 8 -5.58 18.13 6.48
CA GLU A 8 -5.09 16.78 6.78
C GLU A 8 -6.04 15.70 6.27
N LEU A 9 -7.36 15.89 6.42
CA LEU A 9 -8.36 14.97 5.88
C LEU A 9 -8.36 14.91 4.35
N ARG A 10 -8.22 16.06 3.68
CA ARG A 10 -8.06 16.12 2.22
C ARG A 10 -6.77 15.45 1.76
N ALA A 11 -5.68 15.62 2.50
CA ALA A 11 -4.42 14.94 2.24
C ALA A 11 -4.57 13.42 2.43
N THR A 12 -5.25 12.97 3.49
CA THR A 12 -5.57 11.55 3.70
C THR A 12 -6.36 10.98 2.52
N LEU A 13 -7.43 11.63 2.10
CA LEU A 13 -8.23 11.18 0.94
C LEU A 13 -7.39 11.17 -0.35
N TYR A 14 -6.67 12.25 -0.63
CA TYR A 14 -5.94 12.38 -1.89
C TYR A 14 -4.78 11.37 -1.99
N PHE A 15 -3.96 11.27 -0.95
CA PHE A 15 -2.75 10.45 -0.98
C PHE A 15 -2.99 8.98 -0.59
N ALA A 16 -3.71 8.71 0.51
CA ALA A 16 -3.91 7.33 0.96
C ALA A 16 -4.98 6.60 0.14
N VAL A 17 -6.14 7.23 -0.10
CA VAL A 17 -7.18 6.64 -0.95
C VAL A 17 -6.76 6.74 -2.42
N GLY A 18 -6.46 7.94 -2.91
CA GLY A 18 -6.14 8.14 -4.33
C GLY A 18 -4.80 7.56 -4.78
N VAL A 19 -3.69 8.18 -4.34
CA VAL A 19 -2.35 7.83 -4.84
C VAL A 19 -1.95 6.39 -4.50
N SER A 20 -2.10 5.95 -3.24
CA SER A 20 -1.70 4.60 -2.84
C SER A 20 -2.66 3.54 -3.36
N SER A 21 -3.98 3.72 -3.20
CA SER A 21 -4.95 2.66 -3.47
C SER A 21 -5.52 2.67 -4.89
N GLU A 22 -6.00 3.80 -5.40
CA GLU A 22 -6.67 3.89 -6.71
C GLU A 22 -5.69 3.94 -7.90
N SER A 23 -5.04 5.09 -8.11
CA SER A 23 -4.38 5.38 -9.40
C SER A 23 -2.95 4.86 -9.48
N GLY A 24 -2.23 4.86 -8.35
CA GLY A 24 -0.78 4.76 -8.38
C GLY A 24 -0.18 5.75 -9.39
N TYR A 25 0.49 5.20 -10.40
CA TYR A 25 1.13 5.97 -11.47
C TYR A 25 0.24 6.31 -12.67
N ALA A 26 -0.99 5.80 -12.72
CA ALA A 26 -1.85 5.88 -13.90
C ALA A 26 -2.88 7.03 -13.85
N ALA A 27 -2.70 8.00 -12.95
CA ALA A 27 -3.68 9.08 -12.72
C ALA A 27 -4.05 9.86 -14.01
N TYR A 28 -3.11 10.02 -14.94
CA TYR A 28 -3.30 10.81 -16.17
C TYR A 28 -3.31 9.93 -17.43
N GLN A 29 -3.86 8.72 -17.32
CA GLN A 29 -4.00 7.77 -18.41
C GLN A 29 -5.38 7.12 -18.37
N LEU A 30 -5.90 6.74 -19.54
CA LEU A 30 -7.13 5.96 -19.64
C LEU A 30 -6.84 4.50 -19.29
N GLU A 31 -7.42 4.04 -18.20
CA GLU A 31 -7.30 2.67 -17.69
C GLU A 31 -8.66 1.96 -17.68
N VAL A 32 -8.66 0.63 -17.68
CA VAL A 32 -9.85 -0.17 -17.40
C VAL A 32 -9.50 -1.13 -16.28
N ALA A 33 -10.21 -1.05 -15.16
CA ALA A 33 -9.90 -1.88 -14.00
C ALA A 33 -9.99 -3.37 -14.36
N GLY A 34 -9.00 -4.16 -13.93
CA GLY A 34 -8.92 -5.60 -14.18
C GLY A 34 -8.46 -6.01 -15.58
N ASP A 35 -8.22 -5.05 -16.48
CA ASP A 35 -7.87 -5.33 -17.86
C ASP A 35 -6.54 -6.08 -17.99
N ASN A 36 -6.51 -7.05 -18.91
CA ASN A 36 -5.33 -7.83 -19.22
C ASN A 36 -4.63 -7.25 -20.44
N LEU A 37 -3.68 -6.35 -20.20
CA LEU A 37 -2.92 -5.64 -21.25
C LEU A 37 -2.12 -6.57 -22.21
N ARG A 38 -2.13 -7.89 -22.00
CA ARG A 38 -1.55 -8.87 -22.94
C ARG A 38 -2.52 -9.32 -24.02
N THR A 39 -3.81 -9.00 -23.91
CA THR A 39 -4.81 -9.32 -24.92
C THR A 39 -5.22 -8.04 -25.66
N PRO A 40 -5.65 -8.15 -26.93
CA PRO A 40 -6.10 -6.99 -27.70
C PRO A 40 -7.53 -6.54 -27.33
N LEU A 41 -8.20 -7.25 -26.42
CA LEU A 41 -9.57 -7.00 -25.98
C LEU A 41 -9.57 -6.54 -24.54
N LEU A 42 -10.46 -5.61 -24.22
CA LEU A 42 -10.72 -5.18 -22.85
C LEU A 42 -11.37 -6.31 -22.05
N GLU A 43 -10.78 -6.61 -20.91
CA GLU A 43 -11.26 -7.57 -19.92
C GLU A 43 -11.62 -6.85 -18.60
N PRO A 44 -12.76 -6.11 -18.56
CA PRO A 44 -13.10 -5.30 -17.39
C PRO A 44 -13.46 -6.16 -16.16
N ALA A 45 -12.92 -5.78 -15.01
CA ALA A 45 -13.38 -6.22 -13.69
C ALA A 45 -14.75 -5.61 -13.38
N ASP A 46 -15.70 -6.46 -12.97
CA ASP A 46 -17.05 -6.09 -12.61
C ASP A 46 -17.69 -5.12 -13.61
N ASN A 47 -18.28 -4.01 -13.18
CA ASN A 47 -18.93 -3.06 -14.08
C ASN A 47 -18.02 -1.88 -14.47
N SER A 48 -16.70 -2.01 -14.28
CA SER A 48 -15.76 -0.91 -14.50
C SER A 48 -15.62 -0.57 -15.98
N GLY A 49 -15.78 0.71 -16.30
CA GLY A 49 -15.50 1.28 -17.62
C GLY A 49 -14.07 1.81 -17.73
N TYR A 50 -13.86 2.74 -18.67
CA TYR A 50 -12.65 3.55 -18.68
C TYR A 50 -12.61 4.47 -17.45
N THR A 51 -11.47 4.54 -16.79
CA THR A 51 -11.22 5.38 -15.61
C THR A 51 -10.03 6.30 -15.84
N ILE A 52 -10.03 7.43 -15.12
CA ILE A 52 -8.94 8.44 -15.08
C ILE A 52 -8.90 9.10 -13.70
N GLY A 53 -7.80 9.75 -13.36
CA GLY A 53 -7.66 10.54 -12.15
C GLY A 53 -7.01 9.80 -10.99
N THR A 54 -6.54 10.59 -10.02
CA THR A 54 -5.93 10.13 -8.78
C THR A 54 -6.95 9.44 -7.88
N ILE A 55 -8.16 9.97 -7.76
CA ILE A 55 -9.27 9.37 -6.99
C ILE A 55 -10.13 8.43 -7.87
N GLN A 56 -9.73 8.26 -9.14
CA GLN A 56 -10.39 7.44 -10.16
C GLN A 56 -11.87 7.76 -10.39
N THR A 57 -12.15 8.46 -11.48
CA THR A 57 -13.50 8.66 -12.03
C THR A 57 -13.80 7.59 -13.08
N ASP A 58 -14.80 6.74 -12.86
CA ASP A 58 -15.29 5.80 -13.87
C ASP A 58 -16.22 6.51 -14.86
N LEU A 59 -15.70 6.73 -16.07
CA LEU A 59 -16.38 7.49 -17.11
C LEU A 59 -17.73 6.86 -17.50
N GLY A 60 -17.86 5.53 -17.44
CA GLY A 60 -19.09 4.82 -17.76
C GLY A 60 -20.15 4.90 -16.66
N GLN A 61 -19.74 5.05 -15.40
CA GLN A 61 -20.66 5.30 -14.28
C GLN A 61 -21.16 6.75 -14.26
N HIS A 62 -20.34 7.67 -14.77
CA HIS A 62 -20.67 9.10 -14.94
C HIS A 62 -21.17 9.44 -16.37
N TYR A 63 -21.81 8.46 -17.03
CA TYR A 63 -22.39 8.61 -18.38
C TYR A 63 -23.91 8.44 -18.37
N GLN A 64 -24.62 9.56 -18.31
CA GLN A 64 -26.09 9.64 -18.25
C GLN A 64 -26.64 10.61 -19.31
N PRO A 65 -26.31 10.42 -20.61
CA PRO A 65 -26.61 11.38 -21.68
C PRO A 65 -28.12 11.59 -21.93
N ASN A 66 -28.96 10.66 -21.47
CA ASN A 66 -30.41 10.67 -21.66
C ASN A 66 -31.17 11.13 -20.40
N THR A 67 -30.46 11.43 -19.30
CA THR A 67 -31.05 11.94 -18.07
C THR A 67 -31.00 13.47 -18.09
N PRO A 68 -32.12 14.19 -17.87
CA PRO A 68 -32.08 15.64 -17.74
C PRO A 68 -31.13 16.06 -16.61
N ASN A 69 -30.15 16.92 -16.91
CA ASN A 69 -29.04 17.28 -16.01
C ASN A 69 -28.19 16.10 -15.53
N GLY A 70 -28.24 14.97 -16.24
CA GLY A 70 -27.36 13.83 -16.00
C GLY A 70 -25.92 14.16 -16.36
N GLU A 71 -25.00 13.53 -15.65
CA GLU A 71 -23.57 13.68 -15.90
C GLU A 71 -23.19 13.10 -17.27
N ASN A 72 -22.21 13.73 -17.92
CA ASN A 72 -21.65 13.22 -19.18
C ASN A 72 -20.15 13.49 -19.22
N VAL A 73 -19.44 12.91 -18.24
CA VAL A 73 -17.99 13.07 -18.12
C VAL A 73 -17.24 12.61 -19.39
N PRO A 74 -17.65 11.55 -20.12
CA PRO A 74 -17.07 11.24 -21.43
C PRO A 74 -17.11 12.41 -22.41
N ARG A 75 -18.24 13.12 -22.50
CA ARG A 75 -18.39 14.30 -23.36
C ARG A 75 -17.52 15.46 -22.88
N ASP A 76 -17.46 15.69 -21.58
CA ASP A 76 -16.62 16.75 -21.02
C ASP A 76 -15.14 16.52 -21.32
N LEU A 77 -14.67 15.26 -21.23
CA LEU A 77 -13.30 14.88 -21.59
C LEU A 77 -13.02 15.16 -23.06
N VAL A 78 -13.88 14.67 -23.94
CA VAL A 78 -13.70 14.84 -25.39
C VAL A 78 -13.78 16.32 -25.78
N ASN A 79 -14.64 17.13 -25.13
CA ASN A 79 -14.71 18.57 -25.35
C ASN A 79 -13.42 19.29 -24.92
N ALA A 80 -12.89 18.96 -23.74
CA ALA A 80 -11.65 19.55 -23.26
C ALA A 80 -10.46 19.20 -24.16
N TYR A 81 -10.38 17.93 -24.57
CA TYR A 81 -9.41 17.46 -25.55
C TYR A 81 -9.55 18.19 -26.90
N GLN A 82 -10.77 18.32 -27.45
CA GLN A 82 -10.99 19.02 -28.72
C GLN A 82 -10.55 20.49 -28.63
N GLN A 83 -10.87 21.16 -27.52
CA GLN A 83 -10.52 22.55 -27.29
C GLN A 83 -8.99 22.74 -27.22
N TRP A 84 -8.30 21.83 -26.53
CA TRP A 84 -6.83 21.77 -26.52
C TRP A 84 -6.27 21.48 -27.91
N ALA A 85 -6.77 20.45 -28.61
CA ALA A 85 -6.28 20.05 -29.93
C ALA A 85 -6.39 21.18 -30.97
N HIS A 86 -7.48 21.96 -30.94
CA HIS A 86 -7.64 23.15 -31.78
C HIS A 86 -6.58 24.22 -31.53
N GLY A 87 -6.04 24.31 -30.31
CA GLY A 87 -4.95 25.23 -29.95
C GLY A 87 -3.54 24.72 -30.28
N GLN A 88 -3.39 23.43 -30.61
CA GLN A 88 -2.09 22.81 -30.93
C GLN A 88 -1.87 22.70 -32.45
N GLN A 89 -2.38 21.64 -33.07
CA GLN A 89 -2.21 21.32 -34.49
C GLN A 89 -3.50 20.70 -35.04
N GLN A 90 -3.83 20.98 -36.32
CA GLN A 90 -5.11 20.55 -36.90
C GLN A 90 -5.26 19.04 -37.07
N ASP A 91 -4.16 18.29 -37.17
CA ASP A 91 -4.13 16.82 -37.29
C ASP A 91 -4.51 16.08 -35.99
N LEU A 92 -4.42 16.76 -34.85
CA LEU A 92 -4.89 16.28 -33.55
C LEU A 92 -6.41 16.41 -33.39
N VAL A 93 -7.11 17.16 -34.23
CA VAL A 93 -8.56 17.38 -34.08
C VAL A 93 -9.32 16.16 -34.59
N LEU A 94 -10.26 15.62 -33.80
CA LEU A 94 -11.12 14.53 -34.25
C LEU A 94 -12.27 15.06 -35.12
N SER A 95 -12.66 14.27 -36.12
CA SER A 95 -13.90 14.49 -36.86
C SER A 95 -15.12 14.32 -35.95
N GLN A 96 -16.27 14.88 -36.33
CA GLN A 96 -17.50 14.73 -35.54
C GLN A 96 -17.89 13.27 -35.31
N GLN A 97 -17.69 12.41 -36.31
CA GLN A 97 -17.94 10.97 -36.19
C GLN A 97 -17.02 10.32 -35.14
N GLN A 98 -15.74 10.68 -35.14
CA GLN A 98 -14.79 10.20 -34.13
C GLN A 98 -15.16 10.73 -32.74
N VAL A 99 -15.56 12.00 -32.61
CA VAL A 99 -16.06 12.58 -31.34
C VAL A 99 -17.23 11.76 -30.80
N ASP A 100 -18.27 11.54 -31.61
CA ASP A 100 -19.47 10.82 -31.17
C ASP A 100 -19.14 9.37 -30.77
N GLN A 101 -18.30 8.69 -31.56
CA GLN A 101 -17.85 7.33 -31.26
C GLN A 101 -17.01 7.28 -29.97
N THR A 102 -16.11 8.24 -29.77
CA THR A 102 -15.24 8.31 -28.58
C THR A 102 -16.05 8.50 -27.31
N ILE A 103 -17.03 9.41 -27.34
CA ILE A 103 -17.95 9.65 -26.21
C ILE A 103 -18.72 8.37 -25.88
N ALA A 104 -19.25 7.68 -26.90
CA ALA A 104 -19.95 6.42 -26.71
C ALA A 104 -19.01 5.33 -26.13
N ASP A 105 -17.79 5.23 -26.63
CA ASP A 105 -16.83 4.21 -26.23
C ASP A 105 -16.35 4.38 -24.78
N LEU A 106 -16.03 5.62 -24.39
CA LEU A 106 -15.65 6.00 -23.04
C LEU A 106 -16.83 5.86 -22.05
N GLY A 107 -18.06 6.07 -22.51
CA GLY A 107 -19.27 5.91 -21.71
C GLY A 107 -19.70 4.46 -21.48
N ARG A 108 -19.00 3.46 -22.02
CA ARG A 108 -19.32 2.05 -21.76
C ARG A 108 -18.81 1.65 -20.38
N ASN A 109 -19.73 1.17 -19.55
CA ASN A 109 -19.39 0.41 -18.34
C ASN A 109 -18.95 -1.02 -18.69
N GLY A 110 -18.43 -1.77 -17.71
CA GLY A 110 -17.90 -3.12 -17.92
C GLY A 110 -18.91 -4.09 -18.55
N ARG A 111 -20.20 -3.97 -18.23
CA ARG A 111 -21.25 -4.76 -18.90
C ARG A 111 -21.37 -4.42 -20.38
N ALA A 112 -21.40 -3.13 -20.72
CA ALA A 112 -21.48 -2.69 -22.11
C ALA A 112 -20.24 -3.09 -22.92
N ILE A 113 -19.04 -2.99 -22.32
CA ILE A 113 -17.79 -3.47 -22.93
C ILE A 113 -17.87 -4.97 -23.24
N ARG A 114 -18.35 -5.80 -22.30
CA ARG A 114 -18.52 -7.25 -22.54
C ARG A 114 -19.55 -7.57 -23.63
N VAL A 115 -20.64 -6.82 -23.70
CA VAL A 115 -21.64 -6.95 -24.78
C VAL A 115 -21.03 -6.60 -26.13
N ASP A 116 -20.12 -5.64 -26.17
CA ASP A 116 -19.34 -5.23 -27.34
C ASP A 116 -18.05 -6.06 -27.52
N ALA A 117 -18.07 -7.32 -27.05
CA ALA A 117 -16.98 -8.29 -27.19
C ALA A 117 -15.60 -7.80 -26.74
N GLY A 118 -15.53 -6.89 -25.76
CA GLY A 118 -14.27 -6.33 -25.25
C GLY A 118 -13.60 -5.34 -26.20
N ARG A 119 -14.32 -4.76 -27.17
CA ARG A 119 -13.70 -3.83 -28.14
C ARG A 119 -13.08 -2.60 -27.43
N PRO A 120 -11.78 -2.30 -27.62
CA PRO A 120 -11.16 -1.10 -27.06
C PRO A 120 -11.58 0.18 -27.81
N LEU A 121 -11.17 1.35 -27.29
CA LEU A 121 -11.14 2.58 -28.08
C LEU A 121 -10.29 2.37 -29.34
N ASP A 122 -10.62 3.12 -30.41
CA ASP A 122 -9.74 3.22 -31.57
C ASP A 122 -8.33 3.65 -31.14
N ALA A 123 -7.30 2.97 -31.67
CA ALA A 123 -5.93 3.13 -31.21
C ALA A 123 -5.35 4.52 -31.53
N GLU A 124 -5.72 5.10 -32.67
CA GLU A 124 -5.27 6.45 -33.04
C GLU A 124 -5.94 7.48 -32.13
N VAL A 125 -7.25 7.36 -31.92
CA VAL A 125 -8.00 8.21 -31.00
C VAL A 125 -7.43 8.12 -29.58
N LYS A 126 -7.20 6.90 -29.07
CA LYS A 126 -6.64 6.70 -27.73
C LYS A 126 -5.27 7.37 -27.61
N SER A 127 -4.40 7.22 -28.60
CA SER A 127 -3.08 7.87 -28.60
C SER A 127 -3.18 9.40 -28.54
N LYS A 128 -4.14 10.01 -29.25
CA LYS A 128 -4.37 11.46 -29.18
C LYS A 128 -4.91 11.89 -27.81
N LEU A 129 -5.81 11.13 -27.21
CA LEU A 129 -6.30 11.39 -25.85
C LEU A 129 -5.19 11.24 -24.81
N ASP A 130 -4.36 10.20 -24.89
CA ASP A 130 -3.21 10.00 -23.99
C ASP A 130 -2.21 11.17 -24.11
N THR A 131 -2.05 11.73 -25.32
CA THR A 131 -1.22 12.93 -25.53
C THR A 131 -1.80 14.14 -24.80
N PHE A 132 -3.11 14.36 -24.88
CA PHE A 132 -3.77 15.42 -24.11
C PHE A 132 -3.64 15.18 -22.61
N LEU A 133 -3.92 13.97 -22.12
CA LEU A 133 -3.82 13.66 -20.69
C LEU A 133 -2.40 13.81 -20.14
N SER A 134 -1.38 13.72 -21.00
CA SER A 134 0.03 13.97 -20.64
C SER A 134 0.43 15.45 -20.71
N SER A 135 -0.43 16.33 -21.26
CA SER A 135 -0.20 17.79 -21.33
C SER A 135 -0.57 18.48 -20.01
N ASN A 136 -0.07 19.70 -19.78
CA ASN A 136 -0.45 20.48 -18.60
C ASN A 136 -1.97 20.74 -18.56
N GLU A 137 -2.60 21.02 -19.70
CA GLU A 137 -4.04 21.25 -19.77
C GLU A 137 -4.84 19.98 -19.40
N GLY A 138 -4.41 18.81 -19.88
CA GLY A 138 -5.05 17.55 -19.53
C GLY A 138 -4.84 17.14 -18.08
N ILE A 139 -3.61 17.28 -17.57
CA ILE A 139 -3.29 17.02 -16.16
C ILE A 139 -4.13 17.93 -15.25
N SER A 140 -4.22 19.23 -15.54
CA SER A 140 -5.03 20.18 -14.77
C SER A 140 -6.52 19.84 -14.85
N TRP A 141 -7.02 19.46 -16.03
CA TRP A 141 -8.42 19.06 -16.21
C TRP A 141 -8.80 17.80 -15.42
N VAL A 142 -7.90 16.80 -15.38
CA VAL A 142 -8.08 15.60 -14.56
C VAL A 142 -8.02 15.96 -13.08
N HIS A 143 -7.04 16.77 -12.68
CA HIS A 143 -6.86 17.18 -11.29
C HIS A 143 -8.08 17.93 -10.74
N GLN A 144 -8.71 18.81 -11.52
CA GLN A 144 -9.95 19.50 -11.12
C GLN A 144 -11.08 18.53 -10.76
N ARG A 145 -11.13 17.35 -11.39
CA ARG A 145 -12.10 16.29 -11.06
C ARG A 145 -11.72 15.56 -9.79
N ASP A 146 -10.43 15.27 -9.61
CA ASP A 146 -9.93 14.73 -8.35
C ASP A 146 -10.30 15.64 -7.17
N VAL A 147 -10.15 16.97 -7.33
CA VAL A 147 -10.57 17.95 -6.32
C VAL A 147 -12.08 17.88 -6.05
N ALA A 148 -12.90 17.90 -7.09
CA ALA A 148 -14.36 17.82 -6.93
C ALA A 148 -14.81 16.51 -6.25
N GLN A 149 -14.13 15.40 -6.55
CA GLN A 149 -14.41 14.11 -5.92
C GLN A 149 -13.96 14.08 -4.46
N VAL A 150 -12.81 14.67 -4.11
CA VAL A 150 -12.40 14.85 -2.71
C VAL A 150 -13.39 15.75 -1.96
N ASP A 151 -13.87 16.83 -2.56
CA ASP A 151 -14.90 17.69 -1.97
C ASP A 151 -16.19 16.91 -1.68
N LYS A 152 -16.61 16.05 -2.61
CA LYS A 152 -17.76 15.16 -2.43
C LYS A 152 -17.54 14.17 -1.28
N LEU A 153 -16.36 13.54 -1.20
CA LEU A 153 -16.00 12.63 -0.10
C LEU A 153 -16.00 13.36 1.25
N MET A 154 -15.46 14.59 1.30
CA MET A 154 -15.46 15.42 2.50
C MET A 154 -16.90 15.69 2.98
N ASP A 155 -17.80 16.08 2.08
CA ASP A 155 -19.20 16.38 2.41
C ASP A 155 -20.01 15.13 2.78
N ARG A 156 -19.90 14.06 1.97
CA ARG A 156 -20.84 12.93 2.01
C ARG A 156 -20.39 11.77 2.90
N ALA A 157 -19.09 11.65 3.15
CA ALA A 157 -18.52 10.54 3.89
C ALA A 157 -17.80 11.00 5.16
N ILE A 158 -16.93 12.02 5.05
CA ILE A 158 -16.14 12.49 6.18
C ILE A 158 -16.95 13.36 7.15
N ALA A 159 -17.80 14.26 6.67
CA ALA A 159 -18.58 15.10 7.57
C ALA A 159 -19.52 14.29 8.50
N PRO A 160 -20.24 13.25 8.03
CA PRO A 160 -20.96 12.33 8.92
C PRO A 160 -20.04 11.58 9.89
N LEU A 161 -18.88 11.09 9.42
CA LEU A 161 -17.90 10.42 10.27
C LEU A 161 -17.42 11.33 11.41
N GLN A 162 -17.06 12.59 11.11
CA GLN A 162 -16.61 13.57 12.11
C GLN A 162 -17.67 13.89 13.17
N ARG A 163 -18.96 13.69 12.87
CA ARG A 163 -20.06 13.87 13.83
C ARG A 163 -20.25 12.68 14.77
N SER A 164 -19.72 11.50 14.42
CA SER A 164 -19.80 10.30 15.27
C SER A 164 -18.93 10.39 16.52
N GLU A 165 -19.38 9.76 17.61
CA GLU A 165 -18.61 9.61 18.84
C GLU A 165 -17.36 8.76 18.62
N LEU A 166 -17.44 7.75 17.75
CA LEU A 166 -16.30 6.92 17.33
C LEU A 166 -15.14 7.80 16.88
N TYR A 167 -15.38 8.71 15.93
CA TYR A 167 -14.32 9.58 15.42
C TYR A 167 -13.85 10.61 16.45
N GLN A 168 -14.77 11.20 17.21
CA GLN A 168 -14.44 12.26 18.16
C GLN A 168 -13.59 11.78 19.34
N ASN A 169 -13.75 10.50 19.71
CA ASN A 169 -12.99 9.85 20.78
C ASN A 169 -11.73 9.11 20.29
N ALA A 170 -11.54 9.00 18.96
CA ALA A 170 -10.40 8.32 18.36
C ALA A 170 -9.10 9.14 18.49
N SER A 171 -7.96 8.45 18.54
CA SER A 171 -6.65 9.07 18.40
C SER A 171 -6.48 9.73 17.02
N LEU A 172 -5.50 10.61 16.82
CA LEU A 172 -5.27 11.20 15.49
C LEU A 172 -4.90 10.13 14.45
N ASP A 173 -4.14 9.09 14.85
CA ASP A 173 -3.81 7.95 13.98
C ASP A 173 -5.07 7.18 13.56
N ASP A 174 -5.97 6.94 14.51
CA ASP A 174 -7.24 6.25 14.26
C ASP A 174 -8.20 7.12 13.45
N GLN A 175 -8.18 8.45 13.63
CA GLN A 175 -8.94 9.38 12.80
C GLN A 175 -8.50 9.31 11.33
N VAL A 176 -7.19 9.19 11.06
CA VAL A 176 -6.68 8.97 9.69
C VAL A 176 -7.18 7.64 9.16
N LYS A 177 -7.07 6.55 9.92
CA LYS A 177 -7.53 5.22 9.49
C LYS A 177 -9.04 5.18 9.22
N LEU A 178 -9.86 5.76 10.11
CA LEU A 178 -11.30 5.89 9.93
C LEU A 178 -11.65 6.67 8.66
N ALA A 179 -11.01 7.83 8.45
CA ALA A 179 -11.23 8.66 7.25
C ALA A 179 -10.85 7.92 5.97
N THR A 180 -9.73 7.18 5.98
CA THR A 180 -9.28 6.34 4.86
C THR A 180 -10.29 5.24 4.55
N MET A 181 -10.70 4.44 5.55
CA MET A 181 -11.63 3.32 5.34
C MET A 181 -12.99 3.80 4.80
N VAL A 182 -13.56 4.82 5.44
CA VAL A 182 -14.87 5.37 5.05
C VAL A 182 -14.78 6.07 3.69
N GLY A 183 -13.71 6.83 3.44
CA GLY A 183 -13.45 7.48 2.16
C GLY A 183 -13.31 6.47 1.02
N LYS A 184 -12.50 5.43 1.21
CA LYS A 184 -12.29 4.36 0.22
C LYS A 184 -13.59 3.61 -0.08
N ALA A 185 -14.32 3.18 0.95
CA ALA A 185 -15.56 2.45 0.78
C ALA A 185 -16.63 3.30 0.05
N TYR A 186 -16.72 4.59 0.36
CA TYR A 186 -17.64 5.49 -0.35
C TYR A 186 -17.21 5.72 -1.80
N ASN A 187 -15.91 5.94 -2.04
CA ASN A 187 -15.36 6.16 -3.38
C ASN A 187 -15.62 4.95 -4.31
N GLN A 188 -15.49 3.73 -3.78
CA GLN A 188 -15.75 2.51 -4.55
C GLN A 188 -17.23 2.27 -4.83
N ASN A 189 -18.12 2.57 -3.87
CA ASN A 189 -19.56 2.42 -4.08
C ASN A 189 -20.43 3.27 -3.15
N GLU A 190 -20.81 4.46 -3.62
CA GLU A 190 -21.61 5.40 -2.84
C GLU A 190 -22.95 4.82 -2.37
N THR A 191 -23.63 4.06 -3.23
CA THR A 191 -24.97 3.52 -2.95
C THR A 191 -24.92 2.43 -1.89
N ARG A 192 -23.95 1.51 -1.99
CA ARG A 192 -23.77 0.42 -1.01
C ARG A 192 -23.26 0.94 0.33
N THR A 193 -22.41 1.97 0.33
CA THR A 193 -21.78 2.49 1.55
C THR A 193 -22.67 3.50 2.29
N ALA A 194 -23.66 4.12 1.63
CA ALA A 194 -24.53 5.11 2.26
C ALA A 194 -25.26 4.65 3.55
N PRO A 195 -25.81 3.41 3.65
CA PRO A 195 -26.35 2.90 4.91
C PRO A 195 -25.31 2.80 6.02
N MET A 196 -24.10 2.31 5.71
CA MET A 196 -23.00 2.20 6.67
C MET A 196 -22.61 3.58 7.21
N ILE A 197 -22.51 4.61 6.37
CA ILE A 197 -22.20 5.98 6.82
C ILE A 197 -23.29 6.53 7.75
N ARG A 198 -24.58 6.26 7.47
CA ARG A 198 -25.67 6.65 8.38
C ARG A 198 -25.57 5.94 9.73
N ASN A 199 -25.16 4.67 9.73
CA ASN A 199 -24.96 3.90 10.97
C ASN A 199 -23.76 4.42 11.78
N ILE A 200 -22.67 4.84 11.11
CA ILE A 200 -21.53 5.54 11.75
C ILE A 200 -22.03 6.82 12.44
N GLU A 201 -22.75 7.68 11.72
CA GLU A 201 -23.25 8.95 12.25
C GLU A 201 -24.26 8.72 13.40
N ALA A 202 -25.02 7.63 13.36
CA ALA A 202 -25.92 7.21 14.41
C ALA A 202 -25.23 6.47 15.58
N ASN A 203 -23.89 6.47 15.64
CA ASN A 203 -23.07 5.85 16.68
C ASN A 203 -23.33 4.34 16.87
N GLN A 204 -23.52 3.61 15.77
CA GLN A 204 -23.72 2.16 15.82
C GLN A 204 -22.43 1.35 15.76
N TYR A 205 -21.29 2.00 15.48
CA TYR A 205 -19.96 1.40 15.46
C TYR A 205 -19.09 2.06 16.53
N HIS A 206 -18.26 1.27 17.19
CA HIS A 206 -17.52 1.68 18.39
C HIS A 206 -16.01 1.44 18.28
N SER A 207 -15.54 0.87 17.17
CA SER A 207 -14.12 0.60 16.94
C SER A 207 -13.76 0.66 15.46
N LEU A 208 -12.45 0.73 15.16
CA LEU A 208 -11.93 0.52 13.80
C LEU A 208 -12.37 -0.84 13.24
N THR A 209 -12.34 -1.89 14.07
CA THR A 209 -12.74 -3.25 13.70
C THR A 209 -14.21 -3.33 13.30
N ASP A 210 -15.09 -2.61 14.00
CA ASP A 210 -16.52 -2.56 13.66
C ASP A 210 -16.75 -1.95 12.27
N VAL A 211 -16.04 -0.86 11.97
CA VAL A 211 -16.09 -0.20 10.66
C VAL A 211 -15.51 -1.09 9.58
N SER A 212 -14.40 -1.78 9.87
CA SER A 212 -13.77 -2.75 8.98
C SER A 212 -14.72 -3.89 8.63
N ALA A 213 -15.34 -4.53 9.63
CA ALA A 213 -16.31 -5.60 9.45
C ALA A 213 -17.55 -5.13 8.68
N ALA A 214 -18.00 -3.90 8.92
CA ALA A 214 -19.12 -3.32 8.18
C ALA A 214 -18.81 -3.14 6.69
N ILE A 215 -17.55 -2.87 6.31
CA ILE A 215 -17.11 -2.81 4.91
C ILE A 215 -17.13 -4.20 4.28
N ASP A 216 -16.62 -5.22 4.99
CA ASP A 216 -16.60 -6.61 4.51
C ASP A 216 -18.04 -7.12 4.25
N ASP A 217 -18.98 -6.75 5.13
CA ASP A 217 -20.39 -7.09 4.99
C ASP A 217 -21.06 -6.49 3.75
N LEU A 218 -20.54 -5.37 3.19
CA LEU A 218 -21.06 -4.75 1.95
C LEU A 218 -20.89 -5.65 0.73
N ASN A 219 -19.97 -6.63 0.80
CA ASN A 219 -19.75 -7.61 -0.24
C ASN A 219 -19.59 -9.05 0.30
N SER A 220 -20.34 -9.39 1.35
CA SER A 220 -20.33 -10.69 2.06
C SER A 220 -20.41 -11.99 1.21
N ARG A 221 -20.66 -11.91 -0.10
CA ARG A 221 -20.67 -13.07 -1.02
C ARG A 221 -19.35 -13.25 -1.78
N ALA A 222 -18.45 -12.29 -1.71
CA ALA A 222 -17.15 -12.36 -2.33
C ALA A 222 -16.09 -12.60 -1.26
N THR A 223 -15.10 -13.46 -1.55
CA THR A 223 -13.97 -13.72 -0.65
C THR A 223 -12.68 -13.78 -1.46
N GLY A 224 -11.55 -13.50 -0.82
CA GLY A 224 -10.24 -13.50 -1.48
C GLY A 224 -10.18 -12.50 -2.63
N ARG A 225 -9.74 -12.93 -3.82
CA ARG A 225 -9.59 -12.04 -5.00
C ARG A 225 -10.89 -11.41 -5.49
N GLY A 226 -12.05 -11.87 -5.03
CA GLY A 226 -13.36 -11.29 -5.37
C GLY A 226 -13.78 -10.13 -4.47
N ASP A 227 -13.16 -9.96 -3.30
CA ASP A 227 -13.50 -8.88 -2.38
C ASP A 227 -12.66 -7.63 -2.65
N TYR A 228 -13.08 -6.86 -3.64
CA TYR A 228 -12.43 -5.61 -4.01
C TYR A 228 -12.61 -4.49 -2.97
N LEU A 229 -13.61 -4.59 -2.07
CA LEU A 229 -13.81 -3.62 -1.00
C LEU A 229 -12.79 -3.85 0.11
N GLU A 230 -12.61 -5.10 0.53
CA GLU A 230 -11.58 -5.50 1.49
C GLU A 230 -10.18 -5.17 0.97
N ALA A 231 -9.82 -5.68 -0.22
CA ALA A 231 -8.49 -5.45 -0.81
C ALA A 231 -8.21 -3.95 -1.08
N GLY A 232 -9.25 -3.20 -1.47
CA GLY A 232 -9.16 -1.76 -1.67
C GLY A 232 -8.93 -1.00 -0.36
N ARG A 233 -9.66 -1.37 0.71
CA ARG A 233 -9.52 -0.83 2.06
C ARG A 233 -8.11 -1.07 2.60
N ASP A 234 -7.64 -2.31 2.53
CA ASP A 234 -6.34 -2.70 3.10
C ASP A 234 -5.19 -1.95 2.42
N LYS A 235 -5.22 -1.86 1.09
CA LYS A 235 -4.25 -1.06 0.34
C LYS A 235 -4.31 0.43 0.67
N ALA A 236 -5.49 0.97 0.95
CA ALA A 236 -5.64 2.36 1.37
C ALA A 236 -5.10 2.57 2.80
N LEU A 237 -5.26 1.58 3.68
CA LEU A 237 -4.71 1.61 5.05
C LEU A 237 -3.19 1.61 5.05
N GLU A 238 -2.52 0.93 4.11
CA GLU A 238 -1.06 1.07 3.95
C GLU A 238 -0.67 2.53 3.64
N GLY A 239 -1.47 3.25 2.84
CA GLY A 239 -1.30 4.68 2.64
C GLY A 239 -1.62 5.51 3.90
N ALA A 240 -2.58 5.09 4.72
CA ALA A 240 -2.90 5.74 6.00
C ALA A 240 -1.73 5.65 6.98
N ASP A 241 -1.01 4.54 6.99
CA ASP A 241 0.19 4.38 7.82
C ASP A 241 1.31 5.34 7.37
N VAL A 242 1.45 5.62 6.07
CA VAL A 242 2.34 6.68 5.57
C VAL A 242 1.92 8.08 6.03
N ILE A 243 0.62 8.41 6.01
CA ILE A 243 0.11 9.68 6.57
C ILE A 243 0.51 9.81 8.04
N ASN A 244 0.29 8.75 8.83
CA ASN A 244 0.61 8.74 10.26
C ASN A 244 2.10 8.89 10.50
N ALA A 245 2.94 8.18 9.75
CA ALA A 245 4.39 8.31 9.81
C ALA A 245 4.85 9.76 9.52
N LEU A 246 4.31 10.39 8.48
CA LEU A 246 4.65 11.77 8.11
C LEU A 246 4.13 12.82 9.11
N ARG A 247 2.92 12.61 9.66
CA ARG A 247 2.34 13.51 10.67
C ARG A 247 3.10 13.43 12.00
N ASN A 248 3.60 12.24 12.34
CA ASN A 248 4.34 11.98 13.56
C ASN A 248 5.86 12.11 13.37
N ALA A 249 6.33 12.54 12.18
CA ALA A 249 7.75 12.66 11.87
C ALA A 249 8.47 13.62 12.83
N ASP A 250 9.74 13.31 13.15
CA ASP A 250 10.55 14.17 14.02
C ASP A 250 10.68 15.55 13.36
N SER A 251 10.47 16.62 14.11
CA SER A 251 10.55 18.00 13.59
C SER A 251 11.89 18.37 12.91
N ARG A 252 12.96 17.61 13.19
CA ARG A 252 14.30 17.76 12.59
C ARG A 252 14.49 16.92 11.32
N SER A 253 13.52 16.06 10.99
CA SER A 253 13.46 15.32 9.73
C SER A 253 13.09 16.27 8.58
N PRO A 254 13.76 16.20 7.42
CA PRO A 254 13.36 16.99 6.26
C PRO A 254 11.93 16.66 5.77
N LEU A 255 11.46 15.43 6.03
CA LEU A 255 10.11 15.02 5.65
C LEU A 255 9.02 15.69 6.50
N ALA A 256 9.30 16.09 7.75
CA ALA A 256 8.34 16.83 8.55
C ALA A 256 8.02 18.21 7.94
N THR A 257 9.06 18.89 7.43
CA THR A 257 8.89 20.18 6.73
C THR A 257 8.20 19.98 5.38
N ALA A 258 8.64 18.99 4.60
CA ALA A 258 8.02 18.68 3.31
C ALA A 258 6.52 18.34 3.48
N TRP A 259 6.17 17.53 4.47
CA TRP A 259 4.79 17.18 4.78
C TRP A 259 3.95 18.38 5.17
N THR A 260 4.48 19.25 6.04
CA THR A 260 3.80 20.49 6.44
C THR A 260 3.47 21.37 5.23
N ASN A 261 4.42 21.52 4.30
CA ASN A 261 4.22 22.33 3.09
C ASN A 261 3.23 21.71 2.12
N VAL A 262 3.26 20.38 1.96
CA VAL A 262 2.29 19.66 1.12
C VAL A 262 0.88 19.73 1.71
N VAL A 263 0.72 19.55 3.02
CA VAL A 263 -0.58 19.64 3.70
C VAL A 263 -1.14 21.06 3.71
N ALA A 264 -0.33 22.11 3.54
CA ALA A 264 -0.86 23.47 3.40
C ALA A 264 -1.79 23.61 2.18
N ASN A 265 -1.54 22.84 1.12
CA ASN A 265 -2.43 22.71 -0.04
C ASN A 265 -2.28 21.31 -0.68
N PRO A 266 -2.91 20.28 -0.11
CA PRO A 266 -2.72 18.89 -0.53
C PRO A 266 -3.32 18.61 -1.92
N LEU A 267 -4.20 19.49 -2.38
CA LEU A 267 -4.87 19.45 -3.67
C LEU A 267 -4.30 20.50 -4.65
N VAL A 268 -3.04 20.92 -4.46
CA VAL A 268 -2.34 21.80 -5.40
C VAL A 268 -2.34 21.21 -6.82
N ASP A 269 -2.60 22.04 -7.83
CA ASP A 269 -2.52 21.60 -9.23
C ASP A 269 -1.07 21.21 -9.54
N PRO A 270 -0.79 19.94 -9.89
CA PRO A 270 0.56 19.43 -10.08
C PRO A 270 1.30 20.12 -11.23
N THR A 271 0.60 20.79 -12.15
CA THR A 271 1.21 21.57 -13.24
C THR A 271 1.74 22.93 -12.78
N THR A 272 1.39 23.35 -11.57
CA THR A 272 1.70 24.67 -11.01
C THR A 272 2.72 24.63 -9.87
N LEU A 273 3.29 23.46 -9.57
CA LEU A 273 4.23 23.27 -8.46
C LEU A 273 5.49 24.15 -8.53
N ASN A 274 5.88 24.57 -9.74
CA ASN A 274 7.02 25.46 -9.98
C ASN A 274 6.63 26.93 -10.18
N ALA A 275 5.36 27.30 -9.95
CA ALA A 275 4.90 28.67 -10.14
C ALA A 275 5.61 29.64 -9.17
N PRO A 276 5.84 30.92 -9.51
CA PRO A 276 6.54 31.88 -8.65
C PRO A 276 5.91 32.09 -7.27
N HIS A 277 4.61 31.80 -7.14
CA HIS A 277 3.85 31.90 -5.89
C HIS A 277 3.82 30.58 -5.10
N ALA A 278 4.28 29.47 -5.69
CA ALA A 278 4.52 28.24 -4.97
C ALA A 278 5.75 28.40 -4.06
N GLY A 279 5.78 27.66 -2.94
CA GLY A 279 6.99 27.59 -2.12
C GLY A 279 8.18 27.12 -2.96
N GLN A 280 9.36 27.72 -2.77
CA GLN A 280 10.55 27.47 -3.60
C GLN A 280 10.88 25.99 -3.78
N ASN A 281 10.61 25.17 -2.75
CA ASN A 281 10.90 23.75 -2.73
C ASN A 281 9.67 22.87 -2.97
N LEU A 282 8.48 23.45 -3.17
CA LEU A 282 7.22 22.70 -3.16
C LEU A 282 7.20 21.60 -4.22
N ALA A 283 7.76 21.84 -5.40
CA ALA A 283 7.86 20.80 -6.43
C ALA A 283 8.67 19.58 -5.93
N HIS A 284 9.81 19.80 -5.29
CA HIS A 284 10.65 18.73 -4.74
C HIS A 284 9.95 18.00 -3.59
N GLU A 285 9.39 18.77 -2.66
CA GLU A 285 8.69 18.26 -1.48
C GLU A 285 7.45 17.45 -1.86
N TYR A 286 6.62 17.96 -2.77
CA TYR A 286 5.41 17.29 -3.24
C TYR A 286 5.74 15.97 -3.96
N HIS A 287 6.73 15.96 -4.85
CA HIS A 287 7.13 14.74 -5.54
C HIS A 287 7.77 13.72 -4.59
N ALA A 288 8.60 14.16 -3.63
CA ALA A 288 9.17 13.27 -2.62
C ALA A 288 8.08 12.62 -1.75
N VAL A 289 7.13 13.43 -1.25
CA VAL A 289 5.98 12.95 -0.47
C VAL A 289 5.11 12.01 -1.32
N LYS A 290 4.73 12.40 -2.54
CA LYS A 290 3.93 11.54 -3.43
C LYS A 290 4.63 10.21 -3.71
N ASN A 291 5.95 10.18 -3.85
CA ASN A 291 6.70 8.96 -4.08
C ASN A 291 6.61 7.97 -2.90
N LEU A 292 6.51 8.47 -1.66
CA LEU A 292 6.24 7.63 -0.49
C LEU A 292 4.91 6.90 -0.61
N PHE A 293 3.86 7.59 -1.06
CA PHE A 293 2.53 6.96 -1.27
C PHE A 293 2.50 6.00 -2.46
N LEU A 294 3.32 6.23 -3.49
CA LEU A 294 3.49 5.30 -4.61
C LEU A 294 4.26 4.02 -4.23
N HIS A 295 5.04 4.10 -3.15
CA HIS A 295 5.87 3.02 -2.61
C HIS A 295 5.66 2.86 -1.11
N TYR A 296 4.39 2.84 -0.71
CA TYR A 296 3.95 2.82 0.68
C TYR A 296 4.60 1.69 1.49
N ASN A 297 4.85 0.54 0.86
CA ASN A 297 5.45 -0.64 1.48
C ASN A 297 6.93 -0.49 1.87
N ARG A 298 7.53 0.67 1.60
CA ARG A 298 8.91 1.04 1.95
C ARG A 298 8.98 2.38 2.66
N ALA A 299 7.87 3.12 2.68
CA ALA A 299 7.84 4.51 3.11
C ALA A 299 8.04 4.64 4.62
N GLU A 300 7.38 3.82 5.44
CA GLU A 300 7.50 3.90 6.90
C GLU A 300 8.93 3.66 7.39
N GLU A 301 9.63 2.65 6.86
CA GLU A 301 11.02 2.39 7.22
C GLU A 301 11.94 3.56 6.82
N PHE A 302 11.69 4.17 5.66
CA PHE A 302 12.44 5.32 5.18
C PHE A 302 12.17 6.58 6.02
N VAL A 303 10.91 6.86 6.37
CA VAL A 303 10.51 7.95 7.26
C VAL A 303 11.15 7.74 8.63
N SER A 304 11.04 6.55 9.20
CA SER A 304 11.64 6.18 10.50
C SER A 304 13.17 6.32 10.51
N ALA A 305 13.84 5.97 9.41
CA ALA A 305 15.27 6.18 9.28
C ALA A 305 15.62 7.67 9.31
N LEU A 306 14.89 8.50 8.56
CA LEU A 306 15.08 9.95 8.58
C LEU A 306 14.71 10.57 9.94
N ASP A 307 13.68 10.08 10.63
CA ASP A 307 13.33 10.57 11.97
C ASP A 307 14.41 10.29 13.00
N ARG A 308 15.10 9.15 12.90
CA ARG A 308 16.27 8.83 13.75
C ARG A 308 17.56 9.47 13.24
N GLY A 309 17.57 10.01 12.03
CA GLY A 309 18.79 10.38 11.32
C GLY A 309 19.73 9.19 11.14
N ALA A 310 19.17 8.03 10.85
CA ALA A 310 19.88 6.79 10.55
C ALA A 310 20.16 6.68 9.03
N THR A 311 20.65 5.52 8.60
CA THR A 311 20.82 5.21 7.18
C THR A 311 19.71 4.31 6.66
N TYR A 312 19.32 4.50 5.41
CA TYR A 312 18.37 3.63 4.70
C TYR A 312 18.78 3.49 3.24
N GLN A 313 18.58 2.30 2.67
CA GLN A 313 18.72 2.09 1.24
C GLN A 313 17.72 1.06 0.75
N ASN A 314 16.96 1.43 -0.27
CA ASN A 314 16.06 0.52 -0.97
C ASN A 314 15.90 0.98 -2.42
N ALA A 315 16.44 0.21 -3.37
CA ALA A 315 16.22 0.45 -4.79
C ALA A 315 16.35 -0.83 -5.61
N SER A 316 15.54 -0.94 -6.66
CA SER A 316 15.66 -2.03 -7.64
C SER A 316 16.84 -1.75 -8.58
N THR A 317 17.70 -2.76 -8.74
CA THR A 317 18.89 -2.68 -9.61
C THR A 317 18.73 -3.49 -10.88
N ASP A 318 19.43 -3.06 -11.93
CA ASP A 318 19.49 -3.77 -13.18
C ASP A 318 20.21 -5.12 -13.00
N ARG A 319 19.70 -6.14 -13.69
CA ARG A 319 20.23 -7.51 -13.57
C ARG A 319 21.56 -7.68 -14.30
N ALA A 320 21.74 -6.99 -15.42
CA ALA A 320 22.96 -7.06 -16.23
C ALA A 320 24.04 -6.12 -15.67
N ASP A 321 23.64 -4.97 -15.13
CA ASP A 321 24.53 -4.02 -14.46
C ASP A 321 23.99 -3.62 -13.07
N PRO A 322 24.39 -4.34 -12.00
CA PRO A 322 23.94 -4.08 -10.64
C PRO A 322 24.39 -2.72 -10.06
N THR A 323 25.22 -1.95 -10.78
CA THR A 323 25.54 -0.57 -10.42
C THR A 323 24.45 0.41 -10.86
N ARG A 324 23.49 -0.04 -11.68
CA ARG A 324 22.43 0.77 -12.28
C ARG A 324 21.07 0.41 -11.71
N PHE A 325 20.13 1.35 -11.78
CA PHE A 325 18.79 1.20 -11.24
C PHE A 325 17.74 1.00 -12.35
N ASN A 326 16.76 0.13 -12.12
CA ASN A 326 15.67 -0.18 -13.07
C ASN A 326 14.26 0.02 -12.47
N GLY A 327 14.17 0.61 -11.28
CA GLY A 327 12.91 0.92 -10.60
C GLY A 327 13.04 2.19 -9.78
N ALA A 328 12.08 2.40 -8.88
CA ALA A 328 12.10 3.47 -7.88
C ALA A 328 13.14 3.18 -6.78
N GLY A 329 13.49 4.22 -6.03
CA GLY A 329 14.46 4.09 -4.94
C GLY A 329 14.38 5.17 -3.87
N PHE A 330 14.88 4.80 -2.70
CA PHE A 330 14.95 5.60 -1.49
C PHE A 330 16.30 5.37 -0.83
N TYR A 331 17.03 6.45 -0.57
CA TYR A 331 18.33 6.46 0.06
C TYR A 331 18.32 7.56 1.13
N ALA A 332 18.78 7.25 2.33
CA ALA A 332 18.95 8.21 3.41
C ALA A 332 20.25 7.95 4.16
N ALA A 333 20.88 9.04 4.63
CA ALA A 333 21.96 8.98 5.60
C ALA A 333 21.93 10.24 6.46
N GLY A 334 21.62 10.10 7.75
CA GLY A 334 21.41 11.27 8.61
C GLY A 334 20.14 12.02 8.20
N ASN A 335 20.25 13.32 7.94
CA ASN A 335 19.15 14.14 7.42
C ASN A 335 19.10 14.19 5.89
N ASP A 336 20.11 13.65 5.22
CA ASP A 336 20.20 13.71 3.77
C ASP A 336 19.37 12.57 3.15
N LEU A 337 18.64 12.88 2.08
CA LEU A 337 17.85 11.91 1.35
C LEU A 337 17.98 12.05 -0.16
N VAL A 338 17.83 10.94 -0.85
CA VAL A 338 17.65 10.86 -2.30
C VAL A 338 16.52 9.89 -2.61
N THR A 339 15.53 10.32 -3.38
CA THR A 339 14.40 9.49 -3.78
C THR A 339 14.09 9.68 -5.27
N TRP A 340 13.64 8.62 -5.94
CA TRP A 340 13.17 8.71 -7.33
C TRP A 340 12.06 7.70 -7.58
N ASP A 341 11.21 8.03 -8.53
CA ASP A 341 10.04 7.23 -8.89
C ASP A 341 10.37 6.16 -9.96
N LYS A 342 9.38 5.39 -10.39
CA LYS A 342 9.60 4.34 -11.41
C LYS A 342 9.96 4.90 -12.80
N THR A 343 9.57 6.13 -13.10
CA THR A 343 9.84 6.81 -14.37
C THR A 343 11.28 7.31 -14.44
N GLY A 344 11.88 7.59 -13.28
CA GLY A 344 13.26 8.00 -13.11
C GLY A 344 13.41 9.44 -12.63
N GLN A 345 12.31 10.20 -12.53
CA GLN A 345 12.30 11.52 -11.92
C GLN A 345 12.61 11.39 -10.43
N GLY A 346 13.57 12.16 -9.94
CA GLY A 346 14.01 12.11 -8.56
C GLY A 346 14.36 13.45 -7.95
N HIS A 347 14.46 13.43 -6.63
CA HIS A 347 14.70 14.57 -5.78
C HIS A 347 15.69 14.21 -4.68
N ALA A 348 16.58 15.14 -4.37
CA ALA A 348 17.56 15.01 -3.31
C ALA A 348 17.45 16.20 -2.37
N PHE A 349 17.44 15.93 -1.06
CA PHE A 349 17.65 16.93 -0.04
C PHE A 349 19.01 16.65 0.59
N LEU A 350 20.00 17.48 0.27
CA LEU A 350 21.38 17.29 0.71
C LEU A 350 21.88 18.61 1.29
N ASN A 351 22.48 18.58 2.48
CA ASN A 351 23.01 19.78 3.14
C ASN A 351 21.98 20.94 3.20
N ASP A 352 20.76 20.62 3.64
CA ASP A 352 19.64 21.55 3.78
C ASP A 352 19.14 22.19 2.48
N ALA A 353 19.44 21.60 1.32
CA ALA A 353 19.02 22.09 0.01
C ALA A 353 18.37 21.00 -0.84
N TRP A 354 17.21 21.34 -1.42
CA TRP A 354 16.55 20.50 -2.42
C TRP A 354 17.18 20.66 -3.81
N SER A 355 17.25 19.56 -4.56
CA SER A 355 17.67 19.52 -5.95
C SER A 355 16.99 18.39 -6.73
N GLY A 356 16.94 18.51 -8.05
CA GLY A 356 16.50 17.43 -8.93
C GLY A 356 17.62 16.43 -9.21
N VAL A 357 17.26 15.14 -9.31
CA VAL A 357 18.14 14.08 -9.78
C VAL A 357 17.42 13.20 -10.78
N GLU A 358 18.13 12.67 -11.76
CA GLU A 358 17.57 11.74 -12.74
C GLU A 358 18.17 10.35 -12.52
N ARG A 359 17.34 9.31 -12.38
CA ARG A 359 17.80 7.93 -12.13
C ARG A 359 18.86 7.47 -13.13
N GLN A 360 18.72 7.88 -14.40
CA GLN A 360 19.69 7.54 -15.46
C GLN A 360 21.09 8.14 -15.22
N ASN A 361 21.23 9.12 -14.36
CA ASN A 361 22.51 9.68 -13.98
C ASN A 361 23.03 9.06 -12.68
N LEU A 362 22.22 8.30 -11.94
CA LEU A 362 22.60 7.66 -10.69
C LEU A 362 23.31 6.34 -10.91
N ALA A 363 24.29 6.04 -10.06
CA ALA A 363 24.96 4.76 -9.99
C ALA A 363 25.26 4.39 -8.54
N ARG A 364 25.21 3.10 -8.23
CA ARG A 364 25.55 2.54 -6.93
C ARG A 364 26.94 1.90 -6.99
N VAL A 365 27.76 2.18 -5.98
CA VAL A 365 29.00 1.44 -5.71
C VAL A 365 28.85 0.78 -4.34
N ARG A 366 29.07 -0.54 -4.28
CA ARG A 366 29.13 -1.28 -3.02
C ARG A 366 30.59 -1.46 -2.64
N ASN A 367 30.96 -0.98 -1.46
CA ASN A 367 32.32 -1.00 -0.97
C ASN A 367 32.60 -2.29 -0.18
N ASP A 368 33.88 -2.64 -0.06
CA ASP A 368 34.32 -3.86 0.63
C ASP A 368 34.03 -3.82 2.14
N ASP A 369 33.88 -2.63 2.71
CA ASP A 369 33.52 -2.39 4.12
C ASP A 369 32.01 -2.53 4.39
N GLY A 370 31.22 -2.89 3.39
CA GLY A 370 29.77 -3.07 3.49
C GLY A 370 28.96 -1.79 3.27
N THR A 371 29.62 -0.64 3.12
CA THR A 371 28.95 0.64 2.82
C THR A 371 28.53 0.72 1.35
N THR A 372 27.61 1.63 1.06
CA THR A 372 27.14 1.92 -0.30
C THR A 372 27.32 3.40 -0.61
N ASP A 373 28.00 3.70 -1.72
CA ASP A 373 28.00 5.05 -2.30
C ASP A 373 26.94 5.16 -3.39
N LEU A 374 26.08 6.19 -3.26
CA LEU A 374 25.23 6.66 -4.33
C LEU A 374 25.95 7.80 -5.06
N ASN A 375 26.30 7.57 -6.32
CA ASN A 375 26.98 8.52 -7.18
C ASN A 375 26.02 9.08 -8.23
N ILE A 376 26.29 10.30 -8.69
CA ILE A 376 25.65 10.90 -9.85
C ILE A 376 26.71 11.26 -10.89
N ASN A 377 26.38 11.02 -12.16
CA ASN A 377 27.16 11.47 -13.29
C ASN A 377 26.56 12.76 -13.85
N GLU A 378 27.27 13.87 -13.70
CA GLU A 378 26.90 15.17 -14.27
C GLU A 378 28.01 15.61 -15.21
N ASN A 379 27.67 15.90 -16.47
CA ASN A 379 28.63 16.36 -17.48
C ASN A 379 29.85 15.43 -17.68
N GLY A 380 29.67 14.12 -17.50
CA GLY A 380 30.73 13.13 -17.64
C GLY A 380 31.64 12.98 -16.41
N GLN A 381 31.33 13.68 -15.31
CA GLN A 381 32.04 13.54 -14.04
C GLN A 381 31.16 12.83 -13.02
N ALA A 382 31.67 11.73 -12.47
CA ALA A 382 31.04 11.05 -11.35
C ALA A 382 31.37 11.79 -10.04
N ARG A 383 30.34 12.17 -9.28
CA ARG A 383 30.47 12.67 -7.92
C ARG A 383 29.61 11.85 -6.97
N ARG A 384 30.06 11.70 -5.73
CA ARG A 384 29.26 11.07 -4.67
C ARG A 384 28.16 12.02 -4.21
N LEU A 385 26.91 11.55 -4.24
CA LEU A 385 25.76 12.23 -3.64
C LEU A 385 25.62 11.88 -2.18
N LEU A 386 25.65 10.58 -1.87
CA LEU A 386 25.34 10.07 -0.54
C LEU A 386 26.22 8.86 -0.24
N HIS A 387 26.65 8.74 1.01
CA HIS A 387 27.34 7.57 1.55
C HIS A 387 26.45 6.93 2.60
N VAL A 388 26.05 5.68 2.37
CA VAL A 388 25.18 4.90 3.25
C VAL A 388 26.03 3.87 3.97
N ASP A 389 26.32 4.15 5.24
CA ASP A 389 27.02 3.23 6.14
C ASP A 389 26.01 2.52 7.05
N PRO A 390 25.74 1.21 6.85
CA PRO A 390 24.77 0.48 7.67
C PRO A 390 25.17 0.37 9.15
N HIS A 391 26.40 0.74 9.51
CA HIS A 391 26.92 0.74 10.88
C HIS A 391 26.97 2.15 11.49
N ALA A 392 26.52 3.18 10.77
CA ALA A 392 26.50 4.54 11.29
C ALA A 392 25.52 4.68 12.46
N ASN A 393 25.97 5.33 13.53
CA ASN A 393 25.10 5.68 14.65
C ASN A 393 24.04 6.69 14.19
N PRO A 394 22.75 6.51 14.52
CA PRO A 394 21.72 7.50 14.22
C PRO A 394 22.03 8.86 14.84
N LEU A 395 21.71 9.96 14.14
CA LEU A 395 21.89 11.34 14.64
C LEU A 395 21.02 11.65 15.86
N ARG A 396 19.89 10.96 15.99
CA ARG A 396 18.92 11.13 17.06
C ARG A 396 18.75 9.78 17.75
N GLY A 397 18.86 9.80 19.07
CA GLY A 397 18.52 8.62 19.87
C GLY A 397 17.07 8.24 19.62
N SER A 398 16.76 6.95 19.70
CA SER A 398 15.37 6.53 19.89
C SER A 398 14.85 7.24 21.13
N GLU A 399 13.97 8.22 20.97
CA GLU A 399 13.00 8.47 22.02
C GLU A 399 12.20 7.18 22.13
N GLU A 400 12.61 6.33 23.06
CA GLU A 400 11.76 5.30 23.61
C GLU A 400 10.45 6.03 23.97
N PRO A 401 9.28 5.63 23.42
CA PRO A 401 8.02 6.13 23.94
C PRO A 401 8.10 5.97 25.45
N ALA A 402 7.87 7.06 26.19
CA ALA A 402 8.03 7.07 27.64
C ALA A 402 7.46 5.77 28.22
N GLN A 403 8.36 4.87 28.66
CA GLN A 403 7.97 3.76 29.51
C GLN A 403 7.22 4.42 30.68
N PRO A 404 5.98 3.99 31.01
CA PRO A 404 5.30 4.52 32.18
C PRO A 404 6.24 4.37 33.37
N THR A 405 6.58 5.50 33.97
CA THR A 405 7.43 5.58 35.16
C THR A 405 6.94 4.56 36.18
N LEU A 406 7.83 3.65 36.58
CA LEU A 406 7.70 2.71 37.69
C LEU A 406 7.39 3.47 39.00
N HIS A 407 6.13 3.84 39.22
CA HIS A 407 5.56 4.18 40.52
C HIS A 407 4.11 3.66 40.51
N ASP A 408 3.99 2.34 40.56
CA ASP A 408 2.91 1.58 41.23
C ASP A 408 3.05 0.09 40.87
N GLN A 409 4.14 -0.53 41.32
CA GLN A 409 4.21 -1.99 41.42
C GLN A 409 3.85 -2.40 42.86
N PRO A 410 2.83 -3.26 43.08
CA PRO A 410 2.72 -4.01 44.33
C PRO A 410 3.92 -4.99 44.46
N PRO A 411 4.28 -5.40 45.69
CA PRO A 411 5.60 -5.96 45.98
C PRO A 411 5.84 -7.32 45.31
N VAL A 412 7.09 -7.51 44.86
CA VAL A 412 7.63 -8.75 44.32
C VAL A 412 7.57 -9.86 45.39
N VAL A 413 6.86 -10.94 45.07
CA VAL A 413 6.94 -12.23 45.78
C VAL A 413 7.89 -13.16 45.01
N PRO A 414 8.72 -13.99 45.68
CA PRO A 414 9.77 -14.77 45.02
C PRO A 414 9.21 -15.87 44.10
N TRP A 415 9.87 -16.07 42.97
CA TRP A 415 9.54 -17.06 41.95
C TRP A 415 9.55 -18.49 42.51
N HIS A 416 8.36 -19.05 42.70
CA HIS A 416 8.11 -20.48 42.75
C HIS A 416 7.05 -20.85 41.72
N GLY A 417 7.44 -21.70 40.77
CA GLY A 417 6.59 -22.69 40.10
C GLY A 417 5.30 -22.22 39.42
N SER A 418 5.39 -22.10 38.08
CA SER A 418 4.34 -22.45 37.10
C SER A 418 3.03 -21.66 37.05
N LEU A 419 2.79 -20.99 35.91
CA LEU A 419 1.66 -21.20 34.98
C LEU A 419 1.65 -20.09 33.89
N PHE A 420 2.52 -20.21 32.87
CA PHE A 420 2.25 -19.60 31.57
C PHE A 420 1.51 -20.64 30.71
N PRO A 421 0.49 -20.29 29.91
CA PRO A 421 -0.05 -21.23 28.93
C PRO A 421 1.11 -21.62 28.00
N SER A 422 1.31 -22.94 27.83
CA SER A 422 2.43 -23.51 27.10
C SER A 422 2.55 -22.89 25.71
N GLN A 423 3.60 -22.11 25.46
CA GLN A 423 3.92 -21.64 24.10
C GLN A 423 4.18 -22.87 23.21
N ASP A 424 3.46 -22.99 22.09
CA ASP A 424 3.65 -24.07 21.11
C ASP A 424 5.12 -24.04 20.61
N PRO A 425 5.82 -25.18 20.57
CA PRO A 425 7.24 -25.24 20.19
C PRO A 425 7.53 -24.67 18.81
N LEU A 426 6.55 -24.67 17.89
CA LEU A 426 6.71 -24.07 16.56
C LEU A 426 6.92 -22.56 16.64
N HIS A 427 6.36 -21.87 17.64
CA HIS A 427 6.55 -20.43 17.78
C HIS A 427 8.02 -20.09 18.05
N ARG A 428 8.63 -20.72 19.05
CA ARG A 428 10.05 -20.52 19.36
C ARG A 428 10.95 -20.88 18.19
N GLN A 429 10.64 -21.98 17.48
CA GLN A 429 11.42 -22.39 16.31
C GLN A 429 11.31 -21.40 15.15
N ALA A 430 10.13 -20.81 14.94
CA ALA A 430 9.94 -19.75 13.97
C ALA A 430 10.73 -18.50 14.35
N GLU A 431 10.69 -18.06 15.62
CA GLU A 431 11.49 -16.92 16.10
C GLU A 431 12.99 -17.14 15.85
N ASP A 432 13.52 -18.32 16.17
CA ASP A 432 14.91 -18.68 15.94
C ASP A 432 15.27 -18.69 14.44
N ALA A 433 14.37 -19.21 13.59
CA ALA A 433 14.58 -19.26 12.15
C ALA A 433 14.52 -17.87 11.50
N VAL A 434 13.60 -17.01 11.95
CA VAL A 434 13.51 -15.62 11.50
C VAL A 434 14.70 -14.81 11.98
N ARG A 435 15.19 -14.98 13.22
CA ARG A 435 16.44 -14.33 13.66
C ARG A 435 17.62 -14.66 12.75
N ARG A 436 17.75 -15.91 12.30
CA ARG A 436 18.78 -16.32 11.33
C ARG A 436 18.56 -15.68 9.95
N LEU A 437 17.32 -15.59 9.49
CA LEU A 437 16.95 -14.89 8.26
C LEU A 437 17.36 -13.41 8.32
N GLU A 438 16.98 -12.70 9.39
CA GLU A 438 17.31 -11.28 9.58
C GLU A 438 18.82 -11.04 9.64
N GLN A 439 19.55 -11.88 10.38
CA GLN A 439 21.02 -11.83 10.41
C GLN A 439 21.64 -12.02 9.01
N GLY A 440 21.08 -12.92 8.19
CA GLY A 440 21.49 -13.11 6.79
C GLY A 440 21.19 -11.90 5.90
N LEU A 441 20.19 -11.10 6.27
CA LEU A 441 19.83 -9.84 5.61
C LEU A 441 20.57 -8.62 6.21
N GLY A 442 21.34 -8.79 7.29
CA GLY A 442 22.00 -7.71 8.01
C GLY A 442 21.05 -6.81 8.79
N ARG A 443 19.90 -7.35 9.22
CA ARG A 443 18.86 -6.65 10.00
C ARG A 443 18.83 -7.15 11.45
N GLU A 444 18.41 -6.28 12.36
CA GLU A 444 18.02 -6.69 13.71
C GLU A 444 16.58 -7.24 13.73
N TYR A 445 16.28 -8.05 14.74
CA TYR A 445 14.94 -8.61 14.91
C TYR A 445 13.99 -7.53 15.46
N ASP A 446 12.98 -7.17 14.67
CA ASP A 446 12.02 -6.10 14.97
C ASP A 446 10.58 -6.63 15.09
N ASP A 447 9.60 -5.74 15.18
CA ASP A 447 8.18 -6.12 15.29
C ASP A 447 7.66 -6.83 14.03
N ASN A 448 8.19 -6.51 12.84
CA ASN A 448 7.86 -7.22 11.62
C ASN A 448 8.47 -8.62 11.65
N SER A 449 9.68 -8.79 12.18
CA SER A 449 10.26 -10.12 12.43
C SER A 449 9.40 -10.93 13.40
N ALA A 450 8.82 -10.30 14.43
CA ALA A 450 7.90 -10.96 15.36
C ALA A 450 6.61 -11.43 14.68
N ARG A 451 5.99 -10.59 13.85
CA ARG A 451 4.81 -10.97 13.05
C ARG A 451 5.13 -12.09 12.08
N LEU A 452 6.25 -11.99 11.39
CA LEU A 452 6.73 -12.97 10.43
C LEU A 452 7.01 -14.32 11.11
N ALA A 453 7.57 -14.32 12.33
CA ALA A 453 7.74 -15.53 13.14
C ALA A 453 6.41 -16.14 13.60
N ALA A 454 5.48 -15.33 14.12
CA ALA A 454 4.18 -15.81 14.58
C ALA A 454 3.34 -16.40 13.43
N SER A 455 3.31 -15.72 12.28
CA SER A 455 2.65 -16.18 11.06
C SER A 455 3.32 -17.44 10.48
N SER A 456 4.65 -17.54 10.54
CA SER A 456 5.37 -18.76 10.15
C SER A 456 5.02 -19.96 11.02
N ALA A 457 4.87 -19.75 12.33
CA ALA A 457 4.49 -20.80 13.27
C ALA A 457 3.07 -21.31 13.01
N TYR A 458 2.13 -20.37 12.79
CA TYR A 458 0.76 -20.70 12.38
C TYR A 458 0.75 -21.48 11.05
N LEU A 459 1.41 -20.95 10.02
CA LEU A 459 1.46 -21.56 8.69
C LEU A 459 2.03 -22.97 8.72
N ALA A 460 3.09 -23.20 9.50
CA ALA A 460 3.68 -24.52 9.71
C ALA A 460 2.65 -25.49 10.29
N LYS A 461 1.95 -25.09 11.36
CA LYS A 461 0.94 -25.93 12.03
C LYS A 461 -0.23 -26.26 11.12
N GLU A 462 -0.75 -25.26 10.41
CA GLU A 462 -1.86 -25.38 9.47
C GLU A 462 -1.54 -26.38 8.34
N ASN A 463 -0.29 -26.38 7.86
CA ASN A 463 0.18 -27.26 6.80
C ASN A 463 0.76 -28.59 7.32
N GLY A 464 0.57 -28.90 8.60
CA GLY A 464 0.97 -30.18 9.19
C GLY A 464 2.47 -30.38 9.39
N LEU A 465 3.26 -29.29 9.40
CA LEU A 465 4.65 -29.32 9.83
C LEU A 465 4.69 -29.51 11.34
N THR A 466 5.65 -30.31 11.79
CA THR A 466 5.85 -30.68 13.20
C THR A 466 7.06 -30.00 13.82
N ARG A 467 7.93 -29.42 12.98
CA ARG A 467 9.02 -28.53 13.37
C ARG A 467 9.34 -27.51 12.26
N ILE A 468 10.04 -26.44 12.61
CA ILE A 468 10.55 -25.43 11.68
C ILE A 468 12.08 -25.43 11.75
N ASP A 469 12.72 -25.82 10.65
CA ASP A 469 14.19 -25.83 10.54
C ASP A 469 14.67 -24.53 9.85
N HIS A 470 13.94 -24.07 8.83
CA HIS A 470 14.24 -22.85 8.08
C HIS A 470 13.02 -21.99 7.81
N VAL A 471 13.24 -20.68 7.80
CA VAL A 471 12.34 -19.68 7.26
C VAL A 471 13.13 -18.90 6.21
N VAL A 472 12.69 -18.93 4.96
CA VAL A 472 13.43 -18.35 3.83
C VAL A 472 12.50 -17.55 2.92
N LEU A 473 13.07 -16.58 2.23
CA LEU A 473 12.36 -15.75 1.26
C LEU A 473 12.54 -16.30 -0.15
N SER A 474 11.51 -16.14 -0.99
CA SER A 474 11.60 -16.41 -2.43
C SER A 474 12.78 -15.68 -3.07
N GLU A 475 13.48 -16.39 -3.96
CA GLU A 475 14.43 -15.79 -4.87
C GLU A 475 13.74 -15.25 -6.13
N ASN A 476 14.41 -14.33 -6.82
CA ASN A 476 13.87 -13.76 -8.05
C ASN A 476 13.77 -14.80 -9.17
N SER A 477 12.56 -15.02 -9.69
CA SER A 477 12.26 -15.93 -10.79
C SER A 477 11.41 -15.24 -11.87
N LYS A 478 11.02 -15.97 -12.93
CA LYS A 478 10.21 -15.40 -14.02
C LYS A 478 8.81 -14.94 -13.58
N SER A 479 8.30 -15.45 -12.45
CA SER A 479 6.93 -15.22 -11.99
C SER A 479 6.81 -14.79 -10.53
N VAL A 480 7.92 -14.74 -9.78
CA VAL A 480 7.95 -14.40 -8.35
C VAL A 480 9.15 -13.49 -8.11
N ARG A 481 8.91 -12.32 -7.52
CA ARG A 481 9.97 -11.36 -7.14
C ARG A 481 10.71 -11.86 -5.91
N GLN A 482 11.96 -11.43 -5.76
CA GLN A 482 12.71 -11.70 -4.53
C GLN A 482 11.95 -11.15 -3.31
N GLY A 483 11.78 -11.98 -2.29
CA GLY A 483 11.06 -11.60 -1.06
C GLY A 483 9.54 -11.61 -1.16
N GLU A 484 8.94 -11.92 -2.32
CA GLU A 484 7.49 -11.91 -2.50
C GLU A 484 6.77 -12.96 -1.63
N ASN A 485 7.33 -14.17 -1.59
CA ASN A 485 6.85 -15.26 -0.74
C ASN A 485 7.83 -15.60 0.37
N LEU A 486 7.27 -16.02 1.49
CA LEU A 486 7.92 -16.61 2.65
C LEU A 486 7.69 -18.12 2.64
N PHE A 487 8.75 -18.90 2.86
CA PHE A 487 8.69 -20.36 2.95
C PHE A 487 9.12 -20.81 4.35
N VAL A 488 8.33 -21.72 4.93
CA VAL A 488 8.63 -22.39 6.18
C VAL A 488 8.93 -23.85 5.87
N VAL A 489 10.10 -24.34 6.29
CA VAL A 489 10.64 -25.63 5.86
C VAL A 489 10.96 -26.54 7.06
N GLU A 490 10.50 -27.78 6.99
CA GLU A 490 10.88 -28.91 7.84
C GLU A 490 11.85 -29.81 7.05
N GLY A 491 13.09 -29.92 7.50
CA GLY A 491 14.19 -30.62 6.83
C GLY A 491 15.27 -29.68 6.29
N ALA A 492 16.37 -30.25 5.80
CA ALA A 492 17.45 -29.47 5.19
C ALA A 492 17.02 -28.92 3.81
N LEU A 493 17.39 -27.69 3.47
CA LEU A 493 17.00 -27.05 2.20
C LEU A 493 17.43 -27.82 0.93
N ASN A 494 18.48 -28.65 1.03
CA ASN A 494 18.98 -29.48 -0.06
C ASN A 494 18.50 -30.94 0.00
N ASP A 495 17.65 -31.30 0.96
CA ASP A 495 17.03 -32.62 1.06
C ASP A 495 15.76 -32.67 0.20
N PRO A 496 15.65 -33.52 -0.83
CA PRO A 496 14.43 -33.64 -1.63
C PRO A 496 13.18 -34.07 -0.84
N ALA A 497 13.35 -34.60 0.38
CA ALA A 497 12.26 -35.03 1.25
C ALA A 497 11.80 -33.96 2.26
N HIS A 498 12.31 -32.72 2.18
CA HIS A 498 11.82 -31.65 3.05
C HIS A 498 10.33 -31.37 2.82
N LYS A 499 9.61 -30.97 3.87
CA LYS A 499 8.26 -30.43 3.75
C LYS A 499 8.34 -28.92 3.78
N MET A 500 7.52 -28.25 2.98
CA MET A 500 7.43 -26.80 2.99
C MET A 500 5.99 -26.33 3.00
N ALA A 501 5.76 -25.18 3.62
CA ALA A 501 4.58 -24.36 3.44
C ALA A 501 5.03 -22.96 3.00
N HIS A 502 4.16 -22.22 2.32
CA HIS A 502 4.48 -20.85 1.93
C HIS A 502 3.26 -19.94 2.02
N MET A 503 3.54 -18.66 2.22
CA MET A 503 2.56 -17.57 2.15
C MET A 503 3.25 -16.34 1.57
N LYS A 504 2.48 -15.30 1.21
CA LYS A 504 3.12 -14.05 0.81
C LYS A 504 3.78 -13.40 2.03
N THR A 505 4.94 -12.80 1.84
CA THR A 505 5.63 -12.10 2.93
C THR A 505 4.77 -10.96 3.48
N ASN A 506 4.02 -10.26 2.61
CA ASN A 506 3.10 -9.20 3.03
C ASN A 506 1.98 -9.73 3.93
N ASP A 507 1.40 -10.88 3.61
CA ASP A 507 0.34 -11.49 4.44
C ASP A 507 0.92 -11.87 5.83
N ALA A 508 2.16 -12.37 5.86
CA ALA A 508 2.83 -12.75 7.11
C ALA A 508 3.09 -11.57 8.05
N ILE A 509 3.40 -10.38 7.52
CA ILE A 509 3.71 -9.18 8.32
C ILE A 509 2.49 -8.29 8.58
N ALA A 510 1.42 -8.43 7.80
CA ALA A 510 0.16 -7.74 8.02
C ALA A 510 -0.61 -8.32 9.21
N GLN A 511 -0.42 -9.60 9.50
CA GLN A 511 -1.11 -10.29 10.59
C GLN A 511 -0.49 -9.95 11.96
N PRO A 512 -1.28 -9.44 12.94
CA PRO A 512 -0.79 -9.19 14.30
C PRO A 512 -0.30 -10.47 14.98
N VAL A 513 0.74 -10.33 15.81
CA VAL A 513 1.35 -11.46 16.54
C VAL A 513 0.30 -12.20 17.36
N GLU A 514 -0.53 -11.46 18.09
CA GLU A 514 -1.57 -12.01 18.97
C GLU A 514 -2.56 -12.87 18.20
N GLN A 515 -2.91 -12.44 16.97
CA GLN A 515 -3.85 -13.16 16.12
C GLN A 515 -3.23 -14.47 15.61
N SER A 516 -2.01 -14.44 15.09
CA SER A 516 -1.30 -15.66 14.63
C SER A 516 -1.09 -16.64 15.79
N LEU A 517 -0.79 -16.15 16.99
CA LEU A 517 -0.63 -17.00 18.18
C LEU A 517 -1.96 -17.59 18.67
N ALA A 518 -3.04 -16.82 18.66
CA ALA A 518 -4.37 -17.32 19.01
C ALA A 518 -4.82 -18.42 18.03
N GLN A 519 -4.59 -18.21 16.73
CA GLN A 519 -4.88 -19.21 15.71
C GLN A 519 -4.02 -20.47 15.88
N LEU A 520 -2.71 -20.32 16.13
CA LEU A 520 -1.81 -21.44 16.41
C LEU A 520 -2.27 -22.28 17.62
N GLN A 521 -2.69 -21.62 18.71
CA GLN A 521 -3.22 -22.29 19.90
C GLN A 521 -4.51 -23.07 19.58
N SER A 522 -5.46 -22.45 18.86
CA SER A 522 -6.73 -23.08 18.49
C SER A 522 -6.55 -24.34 17.62
N LEU A 523 -5.60 -24.30 16.67
CA LEU A 523 -5.21 -25.45 15.85
C LEU A 523 -4.61 -26.57 16.72
N GLY A 524 -3.72 -26.20 17.65
CA GLY A 524 -3.08 -27.15 18.56
C GLY A 524 -4.06 -27.83 19.51
N GLU A 525 -5.12 -27.15 19.95
CA GLU A 525 -6.20 -27.73 20.74
C GLU A 525 -7.08 -28.67 19.92
N THR A 526 -7.45 -28.25 18.71
CA THR A 526 -8.28 -29.05 17.78
C THR A 526 -7.59 -30.37 17.42
N GLN A 527 -6.29 -30.34 17.10
CA GLN A 527 -5.51 -31.55 16.77
C GLN A 527 -5.38 -32.50 17.98
N ARG A 528 -5.21 -31.96 19.19
CA ARG A 528 -5.16 -32.77 20.43
C ARG A 528 -6.48 -33.48 20.69
N GLN A 529 -7.61 -32.80 20.49
CA GLN A 529 -8.95 -33.40 20.64
C GLN A 529 -9.21 -34.51 19.59
N GLN A 530 -8.77 -34.31 18.34
CA GLN A 530 -8.89 -35.32 17.30
C GLN A 530 -8.03 -36.56 17.57
N GLN A 531 -6.79 -36.38 18.06
CA GLN A 531 -5.93 -37.50 18.45
C GLN A 531 -6.48 -38.29 19.63
N SER A 532 -7.06 -37.63 20.64
CA SER A 532 -7.71 -38.33 21.76
C SER A 532 -8.90 -39.16 21.30
N GLN A 533 -9.73 -38.64 20.39
CA GLN A 533 -10.88 -39.37 19.84
C GLN A 533 -10.44 -40.56 18.97
N GLN A 534 -9.38 -40.43 18.17
CA GLN A 534 -8.82 -41.54 17.40
C GLN A 534 -8.21 -42.63 18.28
N GLN A 535 -7.54 -42.27 19.38
CA GLN A 535 -7.02 -43.24 20.35
C GLN A 535 -8.14 -43.96 21.10
N GLU A 536 -9.24 -43.29 21.41
CA GLU A 536 -10.43 -43.92 22.00
C GLU A 536 -11.10 -44.90 21.02
N GLN A 537 -11.27 -44.53 19.75
CA GLN A 537 -11.81 -45.43 18.72
C GLN A 537 -10.90 -46.65 18.43
N GLN A 538 -9.58 -46.49 18.43
CA GLN A 538 -8.64 -47.61 18.29
C GLN A 538 -8.62 -48.51 19.53
N ARG A 539 -8.83 -47.95 20.73
CA ARG A 539 -9.04 -48.75 21.96
C ARG A 539 -10.35 -49.53 21.90
N GLU A 540 -11.42 -48.97 21.37
CA GLU A 540 -12.70 -49.69 21.24
C GLU A 540 -12.65 -50.81 20.20
N GLN A 541 -11.94 -50.63 19.07
CA GLN A 541 -11.77 -51.68 18.06
C GLN A 541 -10.89 -52.85 18.51
N SER A 542 -9.92 -52.60 19.40
CA SER A 542 -9.02 -53.63 19.95
C SER A 542 -9.64 -54.47 21.08
N ILE A 543 -10.87 -54.15 21.52
CA ILE A 543 -11.60 -54.92 22.55
C ILE A 543 -12.56 -55.96 21.92
N THR A 544 -12.63 -56.09 20.58
CA THR A 544 -13.44 -57.14 19.93
C THR A 544 -12.73 -58.51 19.99
N PRO A 545 -13.24 -59.53 20.70
CA PRO A 545 -12.61 -60.84 20.76
C PRO A 545 -12.83 -61.63 19.45
N PRO A 546 -11.88 -62.49 19.02
CA PRO A 546 -12.05 -63.29 17.81
C PRO A 546 -13.20 -64.31 17.94
N PRO A 547 -13.90 -64.66 16.84
CA PRO A 547 -14.99 -65.62 16.87
C PRO A 547 -14.49 -67.02 17.22
N ARG A 548 -15.20 -67.71 18.13
CA ARG A 548 -14.99 -69.14 18.43
C ARG A 548 -15.24 -69.97 17.16
N MET A 549 -14.24 -70.71 16.72
CA MET A 549 -14.44 -71.85 15.82
C MET A 549 -15.23 -72.95 16.54
N VAL A 550 -16.27 -73.45 15.88
CA VAL A 550 -16.94 -74.73 16.16
C VAL A 550 -16.72 -75.63 14.95
#